data_AF-A0A9D9WCG1-F1
#
_entry.id   AF-A0A9D9WCG1-F1
#
_cell.length_a   1.000
_cell.length_b   1.000
_cell.length_c   1.000
_cell.angle_alpha   90.00
_cell.angle_beta   90.00
_cell.angle_gamma   90.00
#
_symmetry.space_group_name_H-M   'P 1'
#
loop_
_entity.id
_entity.type
_entity.pdbx_description
1 polymer ?
#
loop_
_entity_poly.entity_id
_entity_poly.type
_entity_poly.pdbx_seq_one_letter_code
_entity_poly.pdbx_strand_id
1 'polypeptide(L)'
;MTAIEDIKKHLSYFLPLPRAEGHIVEDLEGKICINGFCYLPIKVPLHFDRVNSILIVDEQLDELGKIYFSDLNQSVEISSLSEIALSSFLIEYPTNTIQDSQYKFLYDYVVIKKEKLKVYLEDYKMKSSMWGGYFHLEDLPNNVFSKTKKCDQLIAIKDVNIDRDFYVDTLELILIETNPFSRFLKLYHLIEMQFDIHTAVKINSLLASGNCEKEISRTLKDYNREDIERLKSLFAIKLDSNSLIPFLDNVIGFKTIADSIFYEYGKDSNPIKIKKQFDSIVSKGSFSQKNINDEIGNNRFNEIIPKIIAYWVYRVRSSIAHSKLGEYLMSVKDEDFIIDFAEPLIREVIIQCYKA
;
A
#
# COMPACT_ATOMS: atom_id res chain seq x y z
N MET A 1 -8.84 7.31 -41.92
CA MET A 1 -8.10 6.02 -41.89
C MET A 1 -8.44 5.39 -40.56
N THR A 2 -8.99 4.18 -40.57
CA THR A 2 -9.28 3.44 -39.33
C THR A 2 -7.97 2.92 -38.73
N ALA A 3 -7.89 2.76 -37.41
CA ALA A 3 -6.68 2.23 -36.74
C ALA A 3 -6.19 0.91 -37.39
N ILE A 4 -7.12 0.07 -37.87
CA ILE A 4 -6.83 -1.17 -38.58
C ILE A 4 -6.11 -0.92 -39.92
N GLU A 5 -6.54 0.05 -40.71
CA GLU A 5 -5.91 0.38 -42.00
C GLU A 5 -4.49 0.92 -41.80
N ASP A 6 -4.28 1.71 -40.75
CA ASP A 6 -2.97 2.26 -40.38
C ASP A 6 -2.01 1.15 -39.95
N ILE A 7 -2.47 0.25 -39.08
CA ILE A 7 -1.69 -0.92 -38.64
C ILE A 7 -1.35 -1.82 -39.84
N LYS A 8 -2.30 -2.12 -40.73
CA LYS A 8 -2.04 -2.92 -41.94
C LYS A 8 -0.97 -2.30 -42.83
N LYS A 9 -1.03 -0.98 -43.02
CA LYS A 9 -0.05 -0.23 -43.82
C LYS A 9 1.35 -0.30 -43.18
N HIS A 10 1.45 -0.12 -41.87
CA HIS A 10 2.72 -0.17 -41.15
C HIS A 10 3.30 -1.59 -41.07
N LEU A 11 2.48 -2.62 -40.84
CA LEU A 11 2.91 -4.01 -40.89
C LEU A 11 3.56 -4.34 -42.24
N SER A 12 2.90 -3.95 -43.33
CA SER A 12 3.42 -4.19 -44.69
C SER A 12 4.74 -3.45 -44.99
N TYR A 13 5.04 -2.39 -44.24
CA TYR A 13 6.28 -1.62 -44.37
C TYR A 13 7.43 -2.23 -43.56
N PHE A 14 7.17 -2.64 -42.32
CA PHE A 14 8.20 -3.13 -41.39
C PHE A 14 8.44 -4.65 -41.48
N LEU A 15 7.43 -5.43 -41.88
CA LEU A 15 7.52 -6.88 -42.11
C LEU A 15 7.03 -7.20 -43.53
N PRO A 16 7.87 -7.09 -44.56
CA PRO A 16 7.48 -7.51 -45.89
C PRO A 16 7.29 -9.04 -45.94
N LEU A 17 6.06 -9.51 -45.76
CA LEU A 17 5.68 -10.91 -45.98
C LEU A 17 5.76 -11.28 -47.47
N PRO A 18 5.92 -12.59 -47.80
CA PRO A 18 5.64 -13.08 -49.14
C PRO A 18 4.23 -12.68 -49.57
N ARG A 19 4.09 -12.14 -50.79
CA ARG A 19 2.86 -11.53 -51.35
C ARG A 19 1.58 -12.39 -51.30
N ALA A 20 1.67 -13.67 -50.92
CA ALA A 20 0.56 -14.62 -50.94
C ALA A 20 -0.31 -14.63 -49.67
N GLU A 21 0.20 -14.24 -48.50
CA GLU A 21 -0.53 -14.43 -47.22
C GLU A 21 -0.97 -13.11 -46.56
N GLY A 22 -0.20 -12.03 -46.69
CA GLY A 22 -0.56 -10.72 -46.12
C GLY A 22 -0.72 -10.72 -44.59
N HIS A 23 -0.66 -9.54 -43.98
CA HIS A 23 -0.96 -9.42 -42.56
C HIS A 23 -2.47 -9.34 -42.33
N ILE A 24 -2.98 -10.20 -41.44
CA ILE A 24 -4.39 -10.19 -41.04
C ILE A 24 -4.51 -9.29 -39.81
N VAL A 25 -5.22 -8.18 -39.97
CA VAL A 25 -5.61 -7.31 -38.85
C VAL A 25 -7.12 -7.25 -38.81
N GLU A 26 -7.68 -7.69 -37.69
CA GLU A 26 -9.11 -7.80 -37.44
C GLU A 26 -9.45 -7.19 -36.07
N ASP A 27 -10.68 -6.72 -35.92
CA ASP A 27 -11.25 -6.33 -34.62
C ASP A 27 -12.10 -7.49 -34.12
N LEU A 28 -11.80 -7.96 -32.92
CA LEU A 28 -12.55 -9.01 -32.25
C LEU A 28 -12.81 -8.58 -30.81
N GLU A 29 -14.09 -8.54 -30.41
CA GLU A 29 -14.52 -8.08 -29.07
C GLU A 29 -14.00 -6.66 -28.71
N GLY A 30 -13.86 -5.78 -29.71
CA GLY A 30 -13.34 -4.41 -29.52
C GLY A 30 -11.82 -4.37 -29.29
N LYS A 31 -11.12 -5.47 -29.58
CA LYS A 31 -9.66 -5.59 -29.47
C LYS A 31 -9.06 -5.85 -30.84
N ILE A 32 -7.92 -5.21 -31.11
CA ILE A 32 -7.19 -5.41 -32.35
C ILE A 32 -6.40 -6.72 -32.25
N CYS A 33 -6.65 -7.60 -33.21
CA CYS A 33 -5.92 -8.85 -33.40
C CYS A 33 -5.03 -8.74 -34.62
N ILE A 34 -3.76 -9.14 -34.50
CA ILE A 34 -2.76 -9.16 -35.57
C ILE A 34 -2.27 -10.59 -35.73
N ASN A 35 -2.34 -11.13 -36.95
CA ASN A 35 -1.89 -12.48 -37.32
C ASN A 35 -2.40 -13.59 -36.37
N GLY A 36 -3.65 -13.47 -35.92
CA GLY A 36 -4.29 -14.47 -35.05
C GLY A 36 -4.07 -14.26 -33.54
N PHE A 37 -3.41 -13.18 -33.13
CA PHE A 37 -3.17 -12.88 -31.72
C PHE A 37 -3.71 -11.53 -31.32
N CYS A 38 -4.23 -11.44 -30.09
CA CYS A 38 -4.62 -10.21 -29.44
C CYS A 38 -3.55 -9.80 -28.43
N TYR A 39 -3.14 -8.52 -28.44
CA TYR A 39 -2.10 -8.00 -27.56
C TYR A 39 -2.73 -7.02 -26.59
N LEU A 40 -2.72 -7.38 -25.31
CA LEU A 40 -3.36 -6.64 -24.25
C LEU A 40 -2.28 -6.04 -23.33
N PRO A 41 -2.19 -4.70 -23.22
CA PRO A 41 -1.18 -4.07 -22.37
C PRO A 41 -1.46 -4.35 -20.89
N ILE A 42 -0.40 -4.70 -20.16
CA ILE A 42 -0.47 -5.07 -18.75
C ILE A 42 0.58 -4.33 -17.91
N LYS A 43 0.30 -4.29 -16.60
CA LYS A 43 1.25 -3.90 -15.56
C LYS A 43 1.63 -5.13 -14.76
N VAL A 44 2.93 -5.46 -14.76
CA VAL A 44 3.50 -6.61 -14.07
C VAL A 44 4.52 -6.15 -13.03
N PRO A 45 4.60 -6.79 -11.85
CA PRO A 45 5.68 -6.59 -10.89
C PRO A 45 7.07 -6.88 -11.47
N LEU A 46 8.10 -6.24 -10.92
CA LEU A 46 9.49 -6.40 -11.37
C LEU A 46 10.16 -7.71 -10.92
N HIS A 47 9.52 -8.52 -10.08
CA HIS A 47 10.11 -9.77 -9.55
C HIS A 47 10.00 -10.96 -10.51
N PHE A 48 9.28 -10.83 -11.62
CA PHE A 48 9.24 -11.86 -12.66
C PHE A 48 10.60 -11.95 -13.36
N ASP A 49 10.99 -13.16 -13.77
CA ASP A 49 12.07 -13.31 -14.75
C ASP A 49 11.58 -12.80 -16.10
N ARG A 50 12.17 -11.68 -16.55
CA ARG A 50 11.78 -10.97 -17.76
C ARG A 50 12.58 -11.39 -18.98
N VAL A 51 13.50 -12.36 -18.85
CA VAL A 51 14.32 -12.85 -19.97
C VAL A 51 13.48 -13.63 -20.98
N ASN A 52 12.51 -14.42 -20.50
CA ASN A 52 11.68 -15.28 -21.34
C ASN A 52 10.20 -14.94 -21.19
N SER A 53 9.41 -15.19 -22.25
CA SER A 53 7.95 -15.12 -22.17
C SER A 53 7.39 -16.21 -21.27
N ILE A 54 6.32 -15.92 -20.53
CA ILE A 54 5.64 -16.90 -19.66
C ILE A 54 4.39 -17.42 -20.37
N LEU A 55 4.29 -18.73 -20.54
CA LEU A 55 3.10 -19.36 -21.11
C LEU A 55 1.91 -19.24 -20.14
N ILE A 56 0.74 -18.91 -20.68
CA ILE A 56 -0.53 -18.92 -19.96
C ILE A 56 -1.32 -20.13 -20.44
N VAL A 57 -1.59 -21.05 -19.51
CA VAL A 57 -2.41 -22.24 -19.73
C VAL A 57 -3.59 -22.23 -18.77
N ASP A 58 -4.68 -22.89 -19.16
CA ASP A 58 -5.81 -23.13 -18.26
C ASP A 58 -5.59 -24.34 -17.34
N GLU A 59 -6.60 -24.69 -16.55
CA GLU A 59 -6.59 -25.82 -15.62
C GLU A 59 -6.43 -27.18 -16.31
N GLN A 60 -6.68 -27.27 -17.62
CA GLN A 60 -6.51 -28.47 -18.44
C GLN A 60 -5.16 -28.49 -19.19
N LEU A 61 -4.31 -27.48 -18.95
CA LEU A 61 -3.04 -27.24 -19.65
C LEU A 61 -3.21 -26.84 -21.12
N ASP A 62 -4.39 -26.40 -21.54
CA ASP A 62 -4.57 -25.82 -22.86
C ASP A 62 -3.96 -24.41 -22.89
N GLU A 63 -3.15 -24.13 -23.91
CA GLU A 63 -2.54 -22.83 -24.10
C GLU A 63 -3.59 -21.77 -24.44
N LEU A 64 -3.71 -20.76 -23.58
CA LEU A 64 -4.49 -19.55 -23.82
C LEU A 64 -3.64 -18.49 -24.55
N GLY A 65 -2.37 -18.39 -24.18
CA GLY A 65 -1.47 -17.37 -24.70
C GLY A 65 -0.17 -17.29 -23.90
N LYS A 66 0.43 -16.10 -23.85
CA LYS A 66 1.66 -15.86 -23.09
C LYS A 66 1.82 -14.41 -22.66
N ILE A 67 2.61 -14.19 -21.62
CA ILE A 67 3.10 -12.86 -21.25
C ILE A 67 4.38 -12.59 -22.03
N TYR A 68 4.39 -11.49 -22.76
CA TYR A 68 5.55 -10.91 -23.39
C TYR A 68 6.08 -9.74 -22.55
N PHE A 69 7.33 -9.84 -22.12
CA PHE A 69 8.02 -8.79 -21.39
C PHE A 69 8.77 -7.89 -22.36
N SER A 70 8.41 -6.61 -22.36
CA SER A 70 9.12 -5.59 -23.12
C SER A 70 10.31 -5.08 -22.32
N ASP A 71 11.37 -4.65 -23.01
CA ASP A 71 12.42 -3.87 -22.37
C ASP A 71 11.92 -2.42 -22.18
N LEU A 72 11.49 -2.14 -20.95
CA LEU A 72 10.93 -0.84 -20.57
C LEU A 72 12.00 0.23 -20.31
N ASN A 73 13.29 -0.13 -20.31
CA ASN A 73 14.37 0.79 -19.98
C ASN A 73 15.20 1.21 -21.19
N GLN A 74 15.20 0.38 -22.24
CA GLN A 74 15.99 0.62 -23.45
C GLN A 74 15.12 1.04 -24.64
N SER A 75 15.62 2.00 -25.42
CA SER A 75 15.06 2.29 -26.74
C SER A 75 15.55 1.25 -27.74
N VAL A 76 14.63 0.66 -28.50
CA VAL A 76 14.91 -0.38 -29.49
C VAL A 76 14.64 0.12 -30.90
N GLU A 77 15.42 -0.33 -31.87
CA GLU A 77 15.24 0.04 -33.27
C GLU A 77 14.02 -0.70 -33.84
N ILE A 78 13.07 0.04 -34.42
CA ILE A 78 11.78 -0.50 -34.88
C ILE A 78 11.99 -1.59 -35.94
N SER A 79 13.02 -1.44 -36.78
CA SER A 79 13.40 -2.40 -37.84
C SER A 79 13.86 -3.76 -37.31
N SER A 80 14.31 -3.81 -36.05
CA SER A 80 14.86 -5.00 -35.39
C SER A 80 13.84 -5.75 -34.52
N LEU A 81 12.61 -5.22 -34.42
CA LEU A 81 11.58 -5.80 -33.57
C LEU A 81 11.16 -7.18 -34.08
N SER A 82 11.05 -8.13 -33.14
CA SER A 82 10.35 -9.38 -33.43
C SER A 82 8.89 -9.12 -33.80
N GLU A 83 8.22 -10.07 -34.43
CA GLU A 83 6.81 -9.93 -34.84
C GLU A 83 5.88 -9.57 -33.66
N ILE A 84 6.11 -10.16 -32.49
CA ILE A 84 5.34 -9.87 -31.28
C ILE A 84 5.59 -8.43 -30.82
N ALA A 85 6.86 -8.03 -30.75
CA ALA A 85 7.24 -6.69 -30.33
C ALA A 85 6.71 -5.62 -31.29
N LEU A 86 6.77 -5.88 -32.59
CA LEU A 86 6.21 -4.97 -33.61
C LEU A 86 4.69 -4.86 -33.48
N SER A 87 4.00 -5.98 -33.29
CA SER A 87 2.53 -5.98 -33.13
C SER A 87 2.10 -5.23 -31.87
N SER A 88 2.81 -5.43 -30.76
CA SER A 88 2.66 -4.64 -29.53
C SER A 88 2.88 -3.15 -29.78
N PHE A 89 3.97 -2.78 -30.47
CA PHE A 89 4.28 -1.40 -30.83
C PHE A 89 3.15 -0.75 -31.65
N LEU A 90 2.57 -1.48 -32.60
CA LEU A 90 1.49 -0.96 -33.46
C LEU A 90 0.18 -0.75 -32.70
N ILE A 91 -0.06 -1.50 -31.64
CA ILE A 91 -1.23 -1.31 -30.75
C ILE A 91 -1.00 -0.12 -29.80
N GLU A 92 0.25 0.15 -29.42
CA GLU A 92 0.63 1.31 -28.60
C GLU A 92 0.66 2.64 -29.38
N TYR A 93 0.63 2.59 -30.71
CA TYR A 93 0.79 3.75 -31.60
C TYR A 93 -0.50 4.61 -31.68
N PRO A 94 -0.48 5.96 -31.50
CA PRO A 94 0.64 6.90 -31.34
C PRO A 94 0.60 7.72 -30.03
N THR A 95 1.51 7.43 -29.10
CA THR A 95 1.96 8.39 -28.08
C THR A 95 3.30 9.03 -28.48
N ASN A 96 3.63 10.18 -27.87
CA ASN A 96 4.70 11.13 -28.23
C ASN A 96 6.15 10.60 -28.03
N THR A 97 6.39 9.30 -28.16
CA THR A 97 7.61 8.57 -27.72
C THR A 97 8.50 8.06 -28.86
N ILE A 98 8.17 8.37 -30.11
CA ILE A 98 8.98 7.96 -31.28
C ILE A 98 10.04 9.03 -31.56
N GLN A 99 11.30 8.62 -31.53
CA GLN A 99 12.43 9.45 -31.96
C GLN A 99 13.23 8.67 -33.01
N ASP A 100 13.38 9.24 -34.21
CA ASP A 100 14.37 8.84 -35.21
C ASP A 100 14.61 7.32 -35.32
N SER A 101 13.55 6.56 -35.65
CA SER A 101 13.53 5.10 -35.86
C SER A 101 13.64 4.20 -34.61
N GLN A 102 13.70 4.80 -33.42
CA GLN A 102 13.72 4.09 -32.15
C GLN A 102 12.40 4.24 -31.39
N TYR A 103 12.10 3.23 -30.58
CA TYR A 103 10.91 3.19 -29.74
C TYR A 103 11.24 2.67 -28.35
N LYS A 104 10.60 3.24 -27.34
CA LYS A 104 10.66 2.76 -25.96
C LYS A 104 9.27 2.30 -25.53
N PHE A 105 9.14 1.01 -25.24
CA PHE A 105 7.87 0.44 -24.76
C PHE A 105 7.48 1.01 -23.40
N LEU A 106 6.18 1.28 -23.22
CA LEU A 106 5.64 1.70 -21.93
C LEU A 106 5.09 0.52 -21.12
N TYR A 107 4.74 -0.58 -21.78
CA TYR A 107 4.02 -1.70 -21.17
C TYR A 107 4.60 -3.07 -21.55
N ASP A 108 4.29 -4.04 -20.68
CA ASP A 108 4.33 -5.46 -21.02
C ASP A 108 3.00 -5.89 -21.63
N TYR A 109 2.94 -7.07 -22.24
CA TYR A 109 1.76 -7.52 -22.98
C TYR A 109 1.35 -8.94 -22.64
N VAL A 110 0.05 -9.17 -22.47
CA VAL A 110 -0.52 -10.51 -22.63
C VAL A 110 -0.87 -10.70 -24.11
N VAL A 111 -0.36 -11.77 -24.69
CA VAL A 111 -0.61 -12.17 -26.07
C VAL A 111 -1.51 -13.40 -26.06
N ILE A 112 -2.79 -13.22 -26.44
CA ILE A 112 -3.81 -14.29 -26.43
C ILE A 112 -4.12 -14.74 -27.85
N LYS A 113 -4.26 -16.05 -28.06
CA LYS A 113 -4.74 -16.58 -29.34
C LYS A 113 -6.18 -16.12 -29.59
N LYS A 114 -6.50 -15.66 -30.80
CA LYS A 114 -7.83 -15.08 -31.09
C LYS A 114 -8.98 -16.02 -30.77
N GLU A 115 -8.80 -17.32 -31.00
CA GLU A 115 -9.79 -18.36 -30.71
C GLU A 115 -10.06 -18.55 -29.21
N LYS A 116 -9.12 -18.12 -28.36
CA LYS A 116 -9.23 -18.15 -26.89
C LYS A 116 -9.55 -16.77 -26.29
N LEU A 117 -9.61 -15.70 -27.09
CA LEU A 117 -9.78 -14.33 -26.60
C LEU A 117 -11.06 -14.18 -25.78
N LYS A 118 -12.19 -14.65 -26.31
CA LYS A 118 -13.48 -14.53 -25.62
C LYS A 118 -13.46 -15.20 -24.24
N VAL A 119 -13.01 -16.45 -24.20
CA VAL A 119 -12.86 -17.22 -22.95
C VAL A 119 -11.93 -16.50 -21.98
N TYR A 120 -10.80 -15.97 -22.47
CA TYR A 120 -9.88 -15.20 -21.63
C TYR A 120 -10.52 -13.96 -21.01
N LEU A 121 -11.25 -13.17 -21.80
CA LEU A 121 -11.90 -11.93 -21.33
C LEU A 121 -12.99 -12.22 -20.30
N GLU A 122 -13.80 -13.26 -20.51
CA GLU A 122 -14.94 -13.61 -19.67
C GLU A 122 -14.50 -14.31 -18.37
N ASP A 123 -13.59 -15.29 -18.45
CA ASP A 123 -13.31 -16.19 -17.33
C ASP A 123 -12.07 -15.81 -16.52
N TYR A 124 -11.04 -15.25 -17.20
CA TYR A 124 -9.68 -15.13 -16.66
C TYR A 124 -9.21 -13.70 -16.42
N LYS A 125 -9.52 -12.75 -17.32
CA LYS A 125 -8.99 -11.38 -17.32
C LYS A 125 -9.19 -10.65 -16.00
N MET A 126 -10.42 -10.62 -15.49
CA MET A 126 -10.75 -9.91 -14.25
C MET A 126 -10.05 -10.45 -13.00
N LYS A 127 -9.56 -11.69 -13.06
CA LYS A 127 -8.90 -12.39 -11.95
C LYS A 127 -7.38 -12.47 -12.13
N SER A 128 -6.83 -11.86 -13.20
CA SER A 128 -5.41 -11.97 -13.57
C SER A 128 -4.46 -11.50 -12.48
N SER A 129 -4.90 -10.55 -11.64
CA SER A 129 -4.12 -10.09 -10.50
C SER A 129 -3.90 -11.17 -9.45
N MET A 130 -4.82 -12.12 -9.32
CA MET A 130 -4.76 -13.21 -8.35
C MET A 130 -3.95 -14.41 -8.86
N TRP A 131 -4.24 -14.90 -10.07
CA TRP A 131 -3.60 -16.11 -10.60
C TRP A 131 -2.33 -15.81 -11.40
N GLY A 132 -2.27 -14.65 -12.07
CA GLY A 132 -1.17 -14.27 -12.95
C GLY A 132 -0.25 -13.19 -12.38
N GLY A 133 -0.66 -12.51 -11.31
CA GLY A 133 0.12 -11.45 -10.68
C GLY A 133 0.24 -10.17 -11.51
N TYR A 134 -0.67 -9.92 -12.45
CA TYR A 134 -0.66 -8.72 -13.29
C TYR A 134 -2.05 -8.11 -13.48
N PHE A 135 -2.10 -6.84 -13.85
CA PHE A 135 -3.34 -6.13 -14.21
C PHE A 135 -3.32 -5.71 -15.67
N HIS A 136 -4.48 -5.77 -16.33
CA HIS A 136 -4.68 -5.11 -17.60
C HIS A 136 -4.77 -3.60 -17.41
N LEU A 137 -4.13 -2.84 -18.30
CA LEU A 137 -4.04 -1.38 -18.19
C LEU A 137 -5.41 -0.71 -18.12
N GLU A 138 -6.41 -1.25 -18.84
CA GLU A 138 -7.79 -0.74 -18.83
C GLU A 138 -8.56 -1.03 -17.53
N ASP A 139 -8.14 -2.05 -16.78
CA ASP A 139 -8.77 -2.43 -15.51
C ASP A 139 -7.96 -1.94 -14.30
N LEU A 140 -6.85 -1.22 -14.53
CA LEU A 140 -6.05 -0.71 -13.43
C LEU A 140 -6.93 0.23 -12.58
N PRO A 141 -7.06 -0.05 -11.28
CA PRO A 141 -7.80 0.84 -10.42
C PRO A 141 -7.10 2.20 -10.43
N ASN A 142 -7.87 3.28 -10.59
CA ASN A 142 -7.37 4.65 -10.62
C ASN A 142 -6.98 5.15 -9.21
N ASN A 143 -6.27 4.31 -8.47
CA ASN A 143 -5.82 4.53 -7.11
C ASN A 143 -4.50 5.30 -7.16
N VAL A 144 -4.59 6.61 -7.44
CA VAL A 144 -3.42 7.49 -7.41
C VAL A 144 -3.34 8.16 -6.06
N PHE A 145 -2.37 7.72 -5.25
CA PHE A 145 -1.94 8.45 -4.06
C PHE A 145 -1.18 9.69 -4.52
N SER A 146 -1.84 10.84 -4.46
CA SER A 146 -1.34 12.08 -5.08
C SER A 146 -1.10 13.18 -4.08
N LYS A 147 -1.46 12.95 -2.81
CA LYS A 147 -1.31 13.98 -1.80
C LYS A 147 0.14 14.20 -1.46
N THR A 148 0.58 15.44 -1.69
CA THR A 148 1.88 15.92 -1.27
C THR A 148 1.71 16.77 -0.02
N LYS A 149 2.50 16.50 1.01
CA LYS A 149 2.51 17.30 2.23
C LYS A 149 3.49 18.45 2.04
N LYS A 150 2.98 19.69 2.07
CA LYS A 150 3.84 20.87 2.11
C LYS A 150 4.56 20.89 3.46
N CYS A 151 5.89 20.98 3.43
CA CYS A 151 6.72 21.06 4.62
C CYS A 151 7.66 22.25 4.46
N ASP A 152 7.39 23.32 5.21
CA ASP A 152 8.21 24.53 5.17
C ASP A 152 9.47 24.39 6.05
N GLN A 153 9.46 23.48 7.04
CA GLN A 153 10.58 23.21 7.93
C GLN A 153 10.57 21.76 8.45
N LEU A 154 11.75 21.13 8.48
CA LEU A 154 11.99 19.87 9.17
C LEU A 154 12.78 20.12 10.45
N ILE A 155 12.36 19.48 11.55
CA ILE A 155 13.05 19.56 12.84
C ILE A 155 13.88 18.28 13.00
N ALA A 156 15.20 18.42 13.10
CA ALA A 156 16.09 17.31 13.40
C ALA A 156 16.02 16.96 14.90
N ILE A 157 15.86 15.67 15.22
CA ILE A 157 15.76 15.19 16.60
C ILE A 157 17.02 14.36 16.90
N LYS A 158 17.81 14.84 17.86
CA LYS A 158 19.14 14.27 18.16
C LYS A 158 19.07 12.96 18.95
N ASP A 159 18.11 12.85 19.88
CA ASP A 159 18.13 11.82 20.92
C ASP A 159 17.28 10.58 20.59
N VAL A 160 17.13 10.25 19.30
CA VAL A 160 16.42 9.04 18.84
C VAL A 160 17.45 7.95 18.61
N ASN A 161 17.43 6.90 19.44
CA ASN A 161 18.39 5.81 19.34
C ASN A 161 17.78 4.60 18.65
N ILE A 162 18.30 4.25 17.47
CA ILE A 162 17.89 3.09 16.67
C ILE A 162 19.08 2.13 16.59
N ASP A 163 19.30 1.38 17.68
CA ASP A 163 20.32 0.35 17.75
C ASP A 163 19.82 -0.92 17.04
N ARG A 164 20.05 -1.05 15.71
CA ARG A 164 20.16 -2.32 14.93
C ARG A 164 20.06 -2.08 13.42
N ASP A 165 20.82 -2.88 12.66
CA ASP A 165 20.81 -2.91 11.18
C ASP A 165 19.42 -3.17 10.59
N PHE A 166 18.61 -4.05 11.20
CA PHE A 166 17.25 -4.38 10.73
C PHE A 166 16.30 -3.19 10.65
N TYR A 167 16.50 -2.17 11.50
CA TYR A 167 15.67 -0.97 11.44
C TYR A 167 15.98 -0.09 10.24
N VAL A 168 17.23 -0.09 9.78
CA VAL A 168 17.67 0.73 8.64
C VAL A 168 16.92 0.30 7.38
N ASP A 169 16.84 -1.00 7.12
CA ASP A 169 16.09 -1.55 5.98
C ASP A 169 14.61 -1.15 6.02
N THR A 170 13.98 -1.24 7.20
CA THR A 170 12.57 -0.85 7.36
C THR A 170 12.37 0.65 7.15
N LEU A 171 13.29 1.48 7.63
CA LEU A 171 13.25 2.94 7.46
C LEU A 171 13.47 3.35 5.99
N GLU A 172 14.37 2.68 5.27
CA GLU A 172 14.55 2.87 3.84
C GLU A 172 13.27 2.52 3.07
N LEU A 173 12.66 1.37 3.38
CA LEU A 173 11.39 0.95 2.79
C LEU A 173 10.24 1.92 3.13
N ILE A 174 10.26 2.58 4.29
CA ILE A 174 9.29 3.64 4.62
C ILE A 174 9.51 4.88 3.75
N LEU A 175 10.78 5.25 3.49
CA LEU A 175 11.14 6.44 2.75
C LEU A 175 10.73 6.37 1.27
N ILE A 176 10.92 5.22 0.64
CA ILE A 176 10.61 5.03 -0.79
C ILE A 176 9.14 4.66 -1.04
N GLU A 177 8.40 4.27 -0.01
CA GLU A 177 7.00 3.85 -0.13
C GLU A 177 6.07 5.03 -0.39
N THR A 178 5.41 5.00 -1.55
CA THR A 178 4.48 6.06 -1.97
C THR A 178 3.09 5.87 -1.37
N ASN A 179 2.68 4.63 -1.07
CA ASN A 179 1.39 4.35 -0.50
C ASN A 179 1.35 4.71 1.02
N PRO A 180 0.53 5.69 1.44
CA PRO A 180 0.44 6.11 2.85
C PRO A 180 -0.02 4.99 3.79
N PHE A 181 -0.89 4.09 3.33
CA PHE A 181 -1.35 2.95 4.13
C PHE A 181 -0.19 1.98 4.40
N SER A 182 0.60 1.68 3.37
CA SER A 182 1.80 0.85 3.51
C SER A 182 2.86 1.51 4.40
N ARG A 183 3.05 2.83 4.29
CA ARG A 183 3.96 3.57 5.20
C ARG A 183 3.49 3.47 6.65
N PHE A 184 2.20 3.68 6.91
CA PHE A 184 1.63 3.57 8.24
C PHE A 184 1.86 2.17 8.84
N LEU A 185 1.63 1.09 8.07
CA LEU A 185 1.89 -0.28 8.54
C LEU A 185 3.36 -0.53 8.85
N LYS A 186 4.29 -0.07 8.00
CA LYS A 186 5.72 -0.21 8.26
C LYS A 186 6.15 0.58 9.51
N LEU A 187 5.61 1.77 9.73
CA LEU A 187 5.81 2.55 10.97
C LEU A 187 5.26 1.79 12.19
N TYR A 188 4.08 1.20 12.07
CA TYR A 188 3.49 0.38 13.13
C TYR A 188 4.38 -0.83 13.49
N HIS A 189 5.01 -1.49 12.52
CA HIS A 189 5.96 -2.58 12.79
C HIS A 189 7.17 -2.14 13.64
N LEU A 190 7.61 -0.87 13.53
CA LEU A 190 8.65 -0.33 14.41
C LEU A 190 8.17 -0.26 15.87
N ILE A 191 6.91 0.08 16.10
CA ILE A 191 6.30 0.04 17.45
C ILE A 191 6.18 -1.40 17.93
N GLU A 192 5.78 -2.34 17.06
CA GLU A 192 5.70 -3.76 17.42
C GLU A 192 7.04 -4.29 17.93
N MET A 193 8.11 -4.00 17.19
CA MET A 193 9.47 -4.36 17.58
C MET A 193 9.89 -3.71 18.91
N GLN A 194 9.44 -2.49 19.21
CA GLN A 194 9.70 -1.87 20.51
C GLN A 194 9.03 -2.60 21.68
N PHE A 195 7.86 -3.25 21.49
CA PHE A 195 7.32 -4.13 22.54
C PHE A 195 8.23 -5.30 22.81
N ASP A 196 8.70 -5.94 21.75
CA ASP A 196 9.52 -7.15 21.86
C ASP A 196 10.85 -6.81 22.57
N ILE A 197 11.48 -5.69 22.20
CA ILE A 197 12.70 -5.21 22.86
C ILE A 197 12.44 -4.80 24.30
N HIS A 198 11.41 -3.98 24.57
CA HIS A 198 11.10 -3.54 25.94
C HIS A 198 10.85 -4.74 26.86
N THR A 199 10.12 -5.74 26.38
CA THR A 199 9.85 -6.98 27.09
C THR A 199 11.14 -7.77 27.34
N ALA A 200 11.97 -7.95 26.30
CA ALA A 200 13.24 -8.66 26.42
C ALA A 200 14.21 -7.99 27.40
N VAL A 201 14.35 -6.66 27.33
CA VAL A 201 15.19 -5.89 28.26
C VAL A 201 14.68 -6.02 29.69
N LYS A 202 13.37 -5.93 29.91
CA LYS A 202 12.77 -6.10 31.23
C LYS A 202 13.00 -7.50 31.79
N ILE A 203 12.82 -8.54 30.99
CA ILE A 203 13.10 -9.93 31.39
C ILE A 203 14.59 -10.09 31.72
N ASN A 204 15.49 -9.58 30.89
CA ASN A 204 16.93 -9.67 31.12
C ASN A 204 17.34 -8.97 32.43
N SER A 205 16.76 -7.81 32.73
CA SER A 205 16.97 -7.11 34.00
C SER A 205 16.48 -7.91 35.22
N LEU A 206 15.31 -8.56 35.11
CA LEU A 206 14.78 -9.41 36.18
C LEU A 206 15.63 -10.66 36.39
N LEU A 207 16.13 -11.28 35.31
CA LEU A 207 17.05 -12.41 35.38
C LEU A 207 18.36 -12.01 36.07
N ALA A 208 18.93 -10.87 35.71
CA ALA A 208 20.16 -10.34 36.32
C ALA A 208 19.99 -10.03 37.81
N SER A 209 18.78 -9.68 38.25
CA SER A 209 18.48 -9.37 39.66
C SER A 209 18.32 -10.61 40.55
N GLY A 210 18.07 -11.79 39.96
CA GLY A 210 17.86 -13.06 40.67
C GLY A 210 16.53 -13.13 41.43
N ASN A 211 16.04 -14.35 41.71
CA ASN A 211 14.83 -14.63 42.51
C ASN A 211 13.54 -13.88 42.06
N CYS A 212 13.42 -13.58 40.77
CA CYS A 212 12.30 -12.82 40.18
C CYS A 212 11.39 -13.70 39.29
N GLU A 213 11.31 -15.01 39.55
CA GLU A 213 10.61 -15.97 38.67
C GLU A 213 9.12 -15.63 38.51
N LYS A 214 8.49 -15.07 39.55
CA LYS A 214 7.09 -14.65 39.51
C LYS A 214 6.90 -13.41 38.64
N GLU A 215 7.80 -12.44 38.73
CA GLU A 215 7.79 -11.20 37.93
C GLU A 215 8.09 -11.48 36.45
N ILE A 216 9.00 -12.41 36.17
CA ILE A 216 9.28 -12.89 34.81
C ILE A 216 8.03 -13.56 34.24
N SER A 217 7.40 -14.47 35.00
CA SER A 217 6.17 -15.15 34.58
C SER A 217 5.02 -14.16 34.30
N ARG A 218 4.89 -13.10 35.10
CA ARG A 218 3.92 -12.01 34.85
C ARG A 218 4.25 -11.24 33.57
N THR A 219 5.52 -10.88 33.37
CA THR A 219 5.96 -10.15 32.18
C THR A 219 5.72 -10.95 30.89
N LEU A 220 5.99 -12.26 30.91
CA LEU A 220 5.68 -13.17 29.79
C LEU A 220 4.17 -13.32 29.57
N LYS A 221 3.37 -13.39 30.65
CA LYS A 221 1.91 -13.42 30.54
C LYS A 221 1.36 -12.13 29.94
N ASP A 222 1.93 -10.98 30.30
CA ASP A 222 1.55 -9.67 29.77
C ASP A 222 1.94 -9.51 28.30
N TYR A 223 3.06 -10.11 27.88
CA TYR A 223 3.46 -10.21 26.47
C TYR A 223 2.47 -11.02 25.62
N ASN A 224 1.83 -12.05 26.19
CA ASN A 224 0.81 -12.85 25.49
C ASN A 224 -0.57 -12.18 25.40
N ARG A 225 -0.73 -10.93 25.87
CA ARG A 225 -1.99 -10.18 25.75
C ARG A 225 -2.23 -9.71 24.32
N GLU A 226 -3.47 -9.36 24.03
CA GLU A 226 -3.87 -8.73 22.77
C GLU A 226 -3.03 -7.47 22.48
N ASP A 227 -2.73 -7.22 21.21
CA ASP A 227 -1.88 -6.10 20.72
C ASP A 227 -2.23 -4.76 21.36
N ILE A 228 -3.52 -4.47 21.52
CA ILE A 228 -4.00 -3.22 22.10
C ILE A 228 -3.60 -3.04 23.56
N GLU A 229 -3.59 -4.12 24.35
CA GLU A 229 -3.18 -4.07 25.75
C GLU A 229 -1.66 -3.90 25.86
N ARG A 230 -0.91 -4.49 24.93
CA ARG A 230 0.53 -4.23 24.79
C ARG A 230 0.78 -2.75 24.49
N LEU A 231 0.11 -2.18 23.49
CA LEU A 231 0.18 -0.75 23.15
C LEU A 231 -0.09 0.16 24.34
N LYS A 232 -1.18 -0.06 25.06
CA LYS A 232 -1.52 0.72 26.27
C LYS A 232 -0.39 0.67 27.30
N SER A 233 0.22 -0.48 27.51
CA SER A 233 1.27 -0.66 28.53
C SER A 233 2.56 0.09 28.18
N LEU A 234 3.05 0.00 26.93
CA LEU A 234 4.24 0.73 26.49
C LEU A 234 3.99 2.23 26.50
N PHE A 235 2.84 2.65 25.95
CA PHE A 235 2.55 4.06 25.78
C PHE A 235 2.36 4.78 27.11
N ALA A 236 1.81 4.09 28.11
CA ALA A 236 1.73 4.63 29.47
C ALA A 236 3.10 4.92 30.10
N ILE A 237 4.16 4.24 29.65
CA ILE A 237 5.53 4.39 30.17
C ILE A 237 6.33 5.40 29.33
N LYS A 238 6.19 5.34 28.01
CA LYS A 238 7.06 6.03 27.07
C LYS A 238 6.54 7.38 26.57
N LEU A 239 5.23 7.62 26.64
CA LEU A 239 4.65 8.81 26.02
C LEU A 239 4.50 9.97 27.00
N ASP A 240 4.95 11.15 26.56
CA ASP A 240 4.56 12.42 27.16
C ASP A 240 3.24 12.90 26.53
N SER A 241 2.17 12.89 27.31
CA SER A 241 0.82 13.19 26.83
C SER A 241 0.68 14.62 26.28
N ASN A 242 1.47 15.59 26.77
CA ASN A 242 1.34 16.98 26.34
C ASN A 242 1.90 17.23 24.94
N SER A 243 3.08 16.68 24.63
CA SER A 243 3.70 16.82 23.31
C SER A 243 2.91 16.15 22.17
N LEU A 244 2.03 15.20 22.49
CA LEU A 244 1.20 14.50 21.51
C LEU A 244 -0.09 15.23 21.15
N ILE A 245 -0.50 16.26 21.91
CA ILE A 245 -1.76 16.99 21.67
C ILE A 245 -1.85 17.59 20.27
N PRO A 246 -0.82 18.29 19.73
CA PRO A 246 -0.91 18.86 18.39
C PRO A 246 -1.17 17.80 17.30
N PHE A 247 -0.67 16.57 17.49
CA PHE A 247 -0.88 15.47 16.55
C PHE A 247 -2.26 14.82 16.72
N LEU A 248 -2.76 14.73 17.97
CA LEU A 248 -4.11 14.27 18.26
C LEU A 248 -5.16 15.23 17.70
N ASP A 249 -4.94 16.53 17.84
CA ASP A 249 -5.88 17.59 17.42
C ASP A 249 -6.14 17.55 15.90
N ASN A 250 -5.21 17.02 15.09
CA ASN A 250 -5.41 16.82 13.66
C ASN A 250 -6.64 15.95 13.33
N VAL A 251 -7.07 15.06 14.25
CA VAL A 251 -8.27 14.22 14.06
C VAL A 251 -9.55 15.05 13.91
N ILE A 252 -9.57 16.28 14.45
CA ILE A 252 -10.73 17.17 14.47
C ILE A 252 -11.19 17.50 13.04
N GLY A 253 -10.23 17.73 12.14
CA GLY A 253 -10.49 17.96 10.71
C GLY A 253 -11.10 16.75 9.99
N PHE A 254 -11.02 15.56 10.59
CA PHE A 254 -11.46 14.30 10.03
C PHE A 254 -12.56 13.63 10.86
N LYS A 255 -13.37 14.43 11.58
CA LYS A 255 -14.40 13.92 12.50
C LYS A 255 -15.26 12.82 11.89
N THR A 256 -15.70 12.96 10.64
CA THR A 256 -16.57 11.97 9.97
C THR A 256 -15.90 10.60 9.88
N ILE A 257 -14.65 10.56 9.41
CA ILE A 257 -13.87 9.32 9.29
C ILE A 257 -13.55 8.75 10.69
N ALA A 258 -13.21 9.63 11.63
CA ALA A 258 -12.95 9.26 13.02
C ALA A 258 -14.18 8.64 13.71
N ASP A 259 -15.37 9.19 13.47
CA ASP A 259 -16.65 8.64 13.96
C ASP A 259 -16.85 7.21 13.44
N SER A 260 -16.64 7.00 12.14
CA SER A 260 -16.79 5.67 11.54
C SER A 260 -15.77 4.67 12.10
N ILE A 261 -14.48 5.01 12.14
CA ILE A 261 -13.43 4.09 12.60
C ILE A 261 -13.53 3.80 14.10
N PHE A 262 -13.72 4.83 14.93
CA PHE A 262 -13.56 4.72 16.38
C PHE A 262 -14.85 4.40 17.12
N TYR A 263 -16.03 4.68 16.53
CA TYR A 263 -17.33 4.47 17.15
C TYR A 263 -18.23 3.52 16.36
N GLU A 264 -18.55 3.79 15.10
CA GLU A 264 -19.48 2.94 14.33
C GLU A 264 -18.94 1.53 14.15
N TYR A 265 -17.68 1.43 13.73
CA TYR A 265 -16.95 0.18 13.64
C TYR A 265 -16.06 -0.05 14.87
N GLY A 266 -16.21 0.76 15.93
CA GLY A 266 -15.38 0.75 17.14
C GLY A 266 -15.41 -0.59 17.89
N LYS A 267 -14.49 -0.75 18.86
CA LYS A 267 -14.51 -1.90 19.80
C LYS A 267 -14.76 -1.43 21.23
N ASP A 268 -15.12 -2.36 22.10
CA ASP A 268 -15.23 -2.19 23.55
C ASP A 268 -13.91 -1.85 24.24
N SER A 269 -12.81 -1.72 23.52
CA SER A 269 -11.55 -1.21 24.04
C SER A 269 -11.41 0.32 23.92
N ASN A 270 -12.36 1.02 23.29
CA ASN A 270 -12.34 2.49 23.14
C ASN A 270 -12.29 3.18 24.52
N PRO A 271 -11.28 4.01 24.83
CA PRO A 271 -11.18 4.71 26.11
C PRO A 271 -12.25 5.78 26.31
N ILE A 272 -12.76 6.38 25.24
CA ILE A 272 -13.88 7.34 25.30
C ILE A 272 -15.15 6.58 24.91
N LYS A 273 -15.86 6.06 25.92
CA LYS A 273 -17.05 5.22 25.71
C LYS A 273 -18.25 5.99 25.17
N ILE A 274 -18.44 7.21 25.67
CA ILE A 274 -19.62 8.00 25.37
C ILE A 274 -19.27 8.92 24.21
N LYS A 275 -19.87 8.68 23.03
CA LYS A 275 -19.63 9.49 21.83
C LYS A 275 -19.79 11.00 22.09
N LYS A 276 -20.79 11.38 22.90
CA LYS A 276 -21.04 12.78 23.28
C LYS A 276 -19.83 13.45 23.95
N GLN A 277 -19.02 12.72 24.73
CA GLN A 277 -17.79 13.26 25.33
C GLN A 277 -16.75 13.57 24.25
N PHE A 278 -16.58 12.67 23.28
CA PHE A 278 -15.69 12.92 22.14
C PHE A 278 -16.17 14.08 21.27
N ASP A 279 -17.46 14.12 20.94
CA ASP A 279 -18.04 15.24 20.20
C ASP A 279 -17.81 16.57 20.93
N SER A 280 -17.93 16.59 22.26
CA SER A 280 -17.63 17.77 23.07
C SER A 280 -16.16 18.18 23.00
N ILE A 281 -15.23 17.24 23.17
CA ILE A 281 -13.77 17.51 23.07
C ILE A 281 -13.42 18.07 21.68
N VAL A 282 -13.92 17.43 20.62
CA VAL A 282 -13.72 17.87 19.23
C VAL A 282 -14.31 19.27 19.01
N SER A 283 -15.50 19.55 19.54
CA SER A 283 -16.12 20.89 19.43
C SER A 283 -15.35 21.99 20.17
N LYS A 284 -14.64 21.63 21.25
CA LYS A 284 -13.74 22.53 21.99
C LYS A 284 -12.40 22.74 21.28
N GLY A 285 -12.15 22.02 20.19
CA GLY A 285 -11.01 22.27 19.30
C GLY A 285 -9.67 21.69 19.75
N SER A 286 -9.60 20.94 20.85
CA SER A 286 -8.35 20.33 21.30
C SER A 286 -8.54 19.22 22.34
N PHE A 287 -7.66 18.22 22.32
CA PHE A 287 -7.50 17.18 23.33
C PHE A 287 -6.65 17.63 24.54
N SER A 288 -6.52 18.94 24.77
CA SER A 288 -5.82 19.52 25.92
C SER A 288 -6.26 18.94 27.27
N GLN A 289 -5.36 19.01 28.27
CA GLN A 289 -5.62 18.53 29.63
C GLN A 289 -6.90 19.10 30.24
N LYS A 290 -7.19 20.38 30.01
CA LYS A 290 -8.43 21.02 30.47
C LYS A 290 -9.66 20.33 29.87
N ASN A 291 -9.72 20.20 28.55
CA ASN A 291 -10.89 19.64 27.85
C ASN A 291 -11.12 18.17 28.21
N ILE A 292 -10.03 17.40 28.36
CA ILE A 292 -10.10 16.00 28.77
C ILE A 292 -10.63 15.86 30.20
N ASN A 293 -10.10 16.66 31.13
CA ASN A 293 -10.53 16.60 32.52
C ASN A 293 -12.00 17.04 32.68
N ASP A 294 -12.43 18.06 31.92
CA ASP A 294 -13.81 18.55 31.94
C ASP A 294 -14.82 17.48 31.46
N GLU A 295 -14.47 16.68 30.44
CA GLU A 295 -15.40 15.75 29.79
C GLU A 295 -15.34 14.32 30.34
N ILE A 296 -14.14 13.85 30.69
CA ILE A 296 -13.89 12.44 31.08
C ILE A 296 -13.71 12.31 32.61
N GLY A 297 -13.34 13.39 33.28
CA GLY A 297 -13.17 13.46 34.73
C GLY A 297 -11.80 13.98 35.15
N ASN A 298 -11.76 14.63 36.31
CA ASN A 298 -10.58 15.33 36.82
C ASN A 298 -9.35 14.41 36.95
N ASN A 299 -8.19 14.94 36.54
CA ASN A 299 -6.85 14.33 36.68
C ASN A 299 -6.62 13.02 35.92
N ARG A 300 -7.41 12.73 34.87
CA ARG A 300 -7.26 11.50 34.07
C ARG A 300 -6.43 11.67 32.80
N PHE A 301 -5.97 12.88 32.52
CA PHE A 301 -5.25 13.21 31.28
C PHE A 301 -4.08 12.26 30.94
N ASN A 302 -3.10 12.12 31.83
CA ASN A 302 -1.93 11.26 31.60
C ASN A 302 -2.28 9.76 31.56
N GLU A 303 -3.43 9.38 32.11
CA GLU A 303 -3.91 7.99 32.07
C GLU A 303 -4.65 7.70 30.75
N ILE A 304 -5.43 8.67 30.25
CA ILE A 304 -6.36 8.47 29.14
C ILE A 304 -5.72 8.73 27.78
N ILE A 305 -4.82 9.71 27.67
CA ILE A 305 -4.20 10.07 26.38
C ILE A 305 -3.40 8.91 25.78
N PRO A 306 -2.51 8.22 26.53
CA PRO A 306 -1.81 7.06 26.00
C PRO A 306 -2.78 5.94 25.57
N LYS A 307 -3.89 5.76 26.29
CA LYS A 307 -4.92 4.77 25.94
C LYS A 307 -5.66 5.16 24.65
N ILE A 308 -5.97 6.44 24.46
CA ILE A 308 -6.61 6.97 23.25
C ILE A 308 -5.71 6.71 22.05
N ILE A 309 -4.43 7.08 22.15
CA ILE A 309 -3.43 6.88 21.10
C ILE A 309 -3.27 5.39 20.79
N ALA A 310 -3.12 4.54 21.80
CA ALA A 310 -3.04 3.09 21.62
C ALA A 310 -4.25 2.54 20.87
N TYR A 311 -5.46 2.95 21.26
CA TYR A 311 -6.69 2.54 20.60
C TYR A 311 -6.75 3.04 19.16
N TRP A 312 -6.44 4.31 18.89
CA TRP A 312 -6.49 4.88 17.55
C TRP A 312 -5.47 4.27 16.62
N VAL A 313 -4.20 4.16 17.03
CA VAL A 313 -3.16 3.50 16.25
C VAL A 313 -3.54 2.06 15.93
N TYR A 314 -4.03 1.31 16.92
CA TYR A 314 -4.52 -0.05 16.73
C TYR A 314 -5.69 -0.12 15.74
N ARG A 315 -6.67 0.78 15.86
CA ARG A 315 -7.84 0.79 14.98
C ARG A 315 -7.51 1.18 13.55
N VAL A 316 -6.64 2.16 13.35
CA VAL A 316 -6.15 2.53 12.02
C VAL A 316 -5.39 1.37 11.40
N ARG A 317 -4.48 0.73 12.14
CA ARG A 317 -3.79 -0.48 11.66
C ARG A 317 -4.80 -1.56 11.24
N SER A 318 -5.82 -1.82 12.05
CA SER A 318 -6.80 -2.85 11.70
C SER A 318 -7.60 -2.50 10.45
N SER A 319 -8.01 -1.24 10.31
CA SER A 319 -8.72 -0.73 9.13
C SER A 319 -7.92 -0.76 7.82
N ILE A 320 -6.59 -0.82 7.92
CA ILE A 320 -5.69 -0.97 6.77
C ILE A 320 -5.38 -2.44 6.50
N ALA A 321 -5.01 -3.20 7.53
CA ALA A 321 -4.42 -4.54 7.38
C ALA A 321 -5.45 -5.65 7.18
N HIS A 322 -6.68 -5.48 7.69
CA HIS A 322 -7.68 -6.55 7.69
C HIS A 322 -8.83 -6.21 6.75
N SER A 323 -9.03 -7.08 5.75
CA SER A 323 -10.26 -7.09 4.95
C SER A 323 -11.30 -8.00 5.61
N LYS A 324 -11.80 -7.58 6.78
CA LYS A 324 -12.78 -8.35 7.59
C LYS A 324 -14.15 -7.68 7.61
N LEU A 325 -15.21 -8.48 7.55
CA LEU A 325 -16.58 -8.01 7.76
C LEU A 325 -16.73 -7.45 9.18
N GLY A 326 -17.42 -6.32 9.32
CA GLY A 326 -17.61 -5.64 10.59
C GLY A 326 -16.43 -4.75 11.03
N GLU A 327 -15.46 -4.50 10.14
CA GLU A 327 -14.42 -3.49 10.32
C GLU A 327 -14.58 -2.38 9.27
N TYR A 328 -14.11 -1.17 9.61
CA TYR A 328 -14.03 -0.08 8.64
C TYR A 328 -12.88 -0.38 7.67
N LEU A 329 -13.18 -0.51 6.38
CA LEU A 329 -12.19 -0.77 5.34
C LEU A 329 -11.74 0.54 4.72
N MET A 330 -10.48 0.90 4.91
CA MET A 330 -9.93 2.11 4.30
C MET A 330 -9.77 1.96 2.79
N SER A 331 -10.01 3.06 2.09
CA SER A 331 -9.89 3.19 0.64
C SER A 331 -9.05 4.41 0.30
N VAL A 332 -8.76 4.63 -0.98
CA VAL A 332 -8.02 5.83 -1.45
C VAL A 332 -8.66 7.14 -0.99
N LYS A 333 -9.98 7.16 -0.75
CA LYS A 333 -10.68 8.35 -0.23
C LYS A 333 -10.26 8.75 1.18
N ASP A 334 -9.65 7.83 1.93
CA ASP A 334 -9.17 8.03 3.29
C ASP A 334 -7.68 8.42 3.32
N GLU A 335 -7.04 8.64 2.17
CA GLU A 335 -5.63 9.05 2.05
C GLU A 335 -5.32 10.28 2.94
N ASP A 336 -6.22 11.27 2.93
CA ASP A 336 -6.04 12.50 3.69
C ASP A 336 -5.93 12.26 5.19
N PHE A 337 -6.78 11.36 5.70
CA PHE A 337 -6.81 10.99 7.12
C PHE A 337 -5.50 10.34 7.56
N ILE A 338 -4.89 9.54 6.69
CA ILE A 338 -3.59 8.93 7.00
C ILE A 338 -2.47 9.96 6.97
N ILE A 339 -2.38 10.76 5.91
CA ILE A 339 -1.23 11.66 5.71
C ILE A 339 -1.23 12.82 6.72
N ASP A 340 -2.40 13.36 7.07
CA ASP A 340 -2.48 14.55 7.91
C ASP A 340 -2.68 14.23 9.40
N PHE A 341 -3.24 13.05 9.73
CA PHE A 341 -3.49 12.67 11.11
C PHE A 341 -2.74 11.40 11.54
N ALA A 342 -3.02 10.24 10.93
CA ALA A 342 -2.55 8.98 11.49
C ALA A 342 -1.03 8.78 11.38
N GLU A 343 -0.44 9.11 10.23
CA GLU A 343 1.00 9.00 9.99
C GLU A 343 1.81 10.00 10.85
N PRO A 344 1.42 11.29 10.97
CA PRO A 344 2.08 12.21 11.90
C PRO A 344 2.01 11.74 13.35
N LEU A 345 0.86 11.24 13.81
CA LEU A 345 0.70 10.75 15.17
C LEU A 345 1.61 9.56 15.45
N ILE A 346 1.63 8.54 14.59
CA ILE A 346 2.45 7.34 14.81
C ILE A 346 3.95 7.65 14.74
N ARG A 347 4.37 8.61 13.91
CA ARG A 347 5.78 9.06 13.84
C ARG A 347 6.23 9.69 15.16
N GLU A 348 5.41 10.56 15.75
CA GLU A 348 5.74 11.16 17.05
C GLU A 348 5.79 10.09 18.16
N VAL A 349 4.85 9.14 18.15
CA VAL A 349 4.86 8.00 19.07
C VAL A 349 6.17 7.20 18.94
N ILE A 350 6.62 6.90 17.72
CA ILE A 350 7.88 6.19 17.47
C ILE A 350 9.05 7.00 18.00
N ILE A 351 9.12 8.31 17.71
CA ILE A 351 10.17 9.19 18.22
C ILE A 351 10.27 9.10 19.74
N GLN A 352 9.15 9.17 20.45
CA GLN A 352 9.13 9.09 21.92
C GLN A 352 9.50 7.70 22.44
N CYS A 353 9.05 6.62 21.78
CA CYS A 353 9.40 5.26 22.17
C CYS A 353 10.91 4.97 22.04
N TYR A 354 11.54 5.49 20.99
CA TYR A 354 12.96 5.34 20.69
C TYR A 354 13.84 6.44 21.31
N LYS A 355 13.25 7.40 22.03
CA LYS A 355 14.00 8.42 22.76
C LYS A 355 14.71 7.78 23.96
N ALA A 356 16.00 8.09 24.10
CA ALA A 356 16.85 7.58 25.17
C ALA A 356 16.45 8.09 26.56
#